data_AF-A0AA96NZG8-F1
#
_entry.id   AF-A0AA96NZG8-F1
#
_cell.length_a   1.000
_cell.length_b   1.000
_cell.length_c   1.000
_cell.angle_alpha   90.00
_cell.angle_beta   90.00
_cell.angle_gamma   90.00
#
_symmetry.space_group_name_H-M   'P 1'
#
loop_
_entity.id
_entity.type
_entity.pdbx_description
1 polymer ?
#
loop_
_entity_poly.entity_id
_entity_poly.type
_entity_poly.pdbx_seq_one_letter_code
_entity_poly.pdbx_strand_id
1 'polypeptide(L)'
;MTLKLLTNKWVLSGLAAFLALILAASYQQGYKTAYQKQQAVIDKMEKDKAEALRLSSQAYARELEQAREEAKQSEAKAHAVGVALAQKQAEVSRLKTENKKEIENALTQDRQKAGGGCIDGLGYHSLRLYTRALGYGN
;
A
#
# COMPACT_ATOMS: atom_id res chain seq x y z
N MET A 1 35.05 20.02 -81.15
CA MET A 1 36.06 18.93 -81.17
C MET A 1 35.90 18.01 -79.95
N THR A 2 34.66 17.68 -79.55
CA THR A 2 34.36 16.99 -78.28
C THR A 2 33.76 15.59 -78.47
N LEU A 3 33.24 15.26 -79.66
CA LEU A 3 32.61 13.96 -79.92
C LEU A 3 33.59 12.79 -80.06
N LYS A 4 34.87 13.01 -80.45
CA LYS A 4 35.85 11.92 -80.66
C LYS A 4 36.39 11.28 -79.37
N LEU A 5 36.32 12.01 -78.24
CA LEU A 5 36.74 11.49 -76.92
C LEU A 5 35.71 10.48 -76.37
N LEU A 6 34.43 10.68 -76.67
CA LEU A 6 33.33 9.80 -76.25
C LEU A 6 33.23 8.49 -77.06
N THR A 7 33.91 8.38 -78.20
CA THR A 7 33.93 7.13 -79.00
C THR A 7 35.21 6.31 -78.81
N ASN A 8 36.17 6.82 -78.03
CA ASN A 8 37.40 6.09 -77.73
C ASN A 8 37.15 5.06 -76.62
N LYS A 9 37.19 3.77 -76.98
CA LYS A 9 36.93 2.64 -76.07
C LYS A 9 37.76 2.70 -74.78
N TRP A 10 39.00 3.18 -74.85
CA TRP A 10 39.89 3.31 -73.68
C TRP A 10 39.45 4.41 -72.72
N VAL A 11 38.94 5.53 -73.24
CA VAL A 11 38.43 6.66 -72.42
C VAL A 11 37.10 6.29 -71.79
N LEU A 12 36.20 5.65 -72.54
CA LEU A 12 34.94 5.13 -72.02
C LEU A 12 35.15 4.08 -70.92
N SER A 13 36.11 3.17 -71.10
CA SER A 13 36.41 2.14 -70.11
C SER A 13 37.00 2.73 -68.83
N GLY A 14 37.89 3.73 -68.94
CA GLY A 14 38.41 4.46 -67.77
C GLY A 14 37.30 5.22 -67.02
N LEU A 15 36.39 5.86 -67.74
CA LEU A 15 35.29 6.62 -67.14
C LEU A 15 34.25 5.70 -66.46
N ALA A 16 33.98 4.53 -67.05
CA ALA A 16 33.15 3.50 -66.44
C ALA A 16 33.78 2.91 -65.17
N ALA A 17 35.09 2.66 -65.17
CA ALA A 17 35.81 2.21 -63.99
C ALA A 17 35.79 3.25 -62.86
N PHE A 18 35.91 4.53 -63.21
CA PHE A 18 35.85 5.63 -62.25
C PHE A 18 34.46 5.78 -61.61
N LEU A 19 33.41 5.68 -62.42
CA LEU A 19 32.02 5.65 -61.93
C LEU A 19 31.76 4.46 -61.00
N ALA A 20 32.25 3.27 -61.36
CA ALA A 20 32.13 2.08 -60.52
C ALA A 20 32.84 2.24 -59.16
N LEU A 21 34.01 2.87 -59.14
CA LEU A 21 34.75 3.17 -57.90
C LEU A 21 33.99 4.16 -57.01
N ILE A 22 33.41 5.21 -57.59
CA ILE A 22 32.61 6.19 -56.83
C ILE A 22 31.36 5.52 -56.23
N LEU A 23 30.67 4.68 -57.01
CA LEU A 23 29.52 3.91 -56.54
C LEU A 23 29.90 2.93 -55.42
N ALA A 24 31.01 2.22 -55.54
CA ALA A 24 31.48 1.30 -54.50
C ALA A 24 31.87 2.03 -53.20
N ALA A 25 32.59 3.15 -53.32
CA ALA A 25 33.02 3.97 -52.18
C ALA A 25 31.82 4.59 -51.45
N SER A 26 30.87 5.15 -52.19
CA SER A 26 29.64 5.74 -51.63
C SER A 26 28.73 4.69 -51.00
N TYR A 27 28.63 3.49 -51.58
CA TYR A 27 27.87 2.38 -50.98
C TYR A 27 28.49 1.95 -49.65
N GLN A 28 29.81 1.77 -49.57
CA GLN A 28 30.48 1.38 -48.32
C GLN A 28 30.37 2.44 -47.21
N GLN A 29 30.55 3.73 -47.54
CA GLN A 29 30.44 4.81 -46.55
C GLN A 29 28.98 5.07 -46.13
N GLY A 30 28.04 5.07 -47.09
CA GLY A 30 26.63 5.32 -46.80
C GLY A 30 26.00 4.24 -45.91
N TYR A 31 26.27 2.96 -46.21
CA TYR A 31 25.75 1.85 -45.41
C TYR A 31 26.32 1.86 -43.99
N LYS A 32 27.64 1.98 -43.83
CA LYS A 32 28.25 1.94 -42.49
C LYS A 32 27.74 3.07 -41.60
N THR A 33 27.53 4.26 -42.16
CA THR A 33 27.10 5.44 -41.40
C THR A 33 25.60 5.40 -41.07
N ALA A 34 24.75 4.87 -41.97
CA ALA A 34 23.32 4.72 -41.72
C ALA A 34 23.03 3.67 -40.62
N TYR A 35 23.75 2.55 -40.64
CA TYR A 35 23.59 1.48 -39.63
C TYR A 35 24.09 1.89 -38.25
N GLN A 36 25.21 2.61 -38.16
CA GLN A 36 25.72 3.13 -36.89
C GLN A 36 24.77 4.15 -36.25
N LYS A 37 24.13 5.01 -37.06
CA LYS A 37 23.12 5.94 -36.56
C LYS A 37 21.86 5.22 -36.04
N GLN A 38 21.43 4.15 -36.71
CA GLN A 38 20.29 3.35 -36.24
C GLN A 38 20.60 2.59 -34.95
N GLN A 39 21.78 1.97 -34.84
CA GLN A 39 22.19 1.27 -33.61
C GLN A 39 22.27 2.22 -32.42
N ALA A 40 22.81 3.43 -32.60
CA ALA A 40 22.88 4.42 -31.52
C ALA A 40 21.49 4.86 -31.01
N VAL A 41 20.48 4.89 -31.88
CA VAL A 41 19.09 5.21 -31.48
C VAL A 41 18.46 4.02 -30.75
N ILE A 42 18.69 2.79 -31.21
CA ILE A 42 18.19 1.58 -30.56
C ILE A 42 18.80 1.44 -29.15
N ASP A 43 20.12 1.59 -29.02
CA ASP A 43 20.82 1.51 -27.74
C ASP A 43 20.36 2.60 -26.76
N LYS A 44 20.08 3.82 -27.26
CA LYS A 44 19.49 4.89 -26.43
C LYS A 44 18.08 4.53 -25.98
N MET A 45 17.23 4.08 -26.89
CA MET A 45 15.85 3.69 -26.54
C MET A 45 15.80 2.52 -25.56
N GLU A 46 16.73 1.56 -25.66
CA GLU A 46 16.80 0.44 -24.72
C GLU A 46 17.24 0.90 -23.33
N LYS A 47 18.23 1.79 -23.24
CA LYS A 47 18.66 2.40 -21.97
C LYS A 47 17.56 3.23 -21.34
N ASP A 48 16.89 4.10 -22.11
CA ASP A 48 15.80 4.93 -21.60
C ASP A 48 14.62 4.09 -21.11
N LYS A 49 14.29 3.00 -21.80
CA LYS A 49 13.27 2.04 -21.34
C LYS A 49 13.68 1.35 -20.06
N ALA A 50 14.92 0.87 -19.95
CA ALA A 50 15.42 0.20 -18.76
C ALA A 50 15.45 1.13 -17.54
N GLU A 51 15.82 2.39 -17.74
CA GLU A 51 15.83 3.42 -16.70
C GLU A 51 14.39 3.78 -16.28
N ALA A 52 13.49 3.98 -17.25
CA ALA A 52 12.07 4.23 -16.96
C ALA A 52 11.42 3.07 -16.21
N LEU A 53 11.74 1.81 -16.57
CA LEU A 53 11.23 0.62 -15.87
C LEU A 53 11.80 0.52 -14.44
N ARG A 54 13.08 0.87 -14.24
CA ARG A 54 13.69 0.92 -12.90
C ARG A 54 13.06 2.01 -12.04
N LEU A 55 12.81 3.20 -12.60
CA LEU A 55 12.19 4.29 -11.88
C LEU A 55 10.74 3.97 -11.52
N SER A 56 9.96 3.40 -12.45
CA SER A 56 8.58 3.01 -12.21
C SER A 56 8.46 1.87 -11.19
N SER A 57 9.32 0.85 -11.27
CA SER A 57 9.34 -0.23 -10.28
C SER A 57 9.75 0.25 -8.88
N GLN A 58 10.70 1.17 -8.76
CA GLN A 58 11.06 1.77 -7.48
C GLN A 58 9.93 2.64 -6.90
N ALA A 59 9.29 3.45 -7.74
CA ALA A 59 8.14 4.26 -7.32
C ALA A 59 6.99 3.37 -6.83
N TYR A 60 6.66 2.33 -7.61
CA TYR A 60 5.62 1.38 -7.25
C TYR A 60 5.94 0.59 -5.97
N ALA A 61 7.20 0.19 -5.77
CA ALA A 61 7.63 -0.46 -4.53
C ALA A 61 7.47 0.46 -3.31
N ARG A 62 7.84 1.75 -3.43
CA ARG A 62 7.66 2.71 -2.34
C ARG A 62 6.19 2.97 -2.01
N GLU A 63 5.34 3.11 -3.03
CA GLU A 63 3.89 3.27 -2.83
C GLU A 63 3.28 2.04 -2.14
N LEU A 64 3.72 0.84 -2.53
CA LEU A 64 3.29 -0.42 -1.88
C LEU A 64 3.76 -0.52 -0.43
N GLU A 65 4.98 -0.08 -0.13
CA GLU A 65 5.49 -0.05 1.26
C GLU A 65 4.70 0.94 2.11
N GLN A 66 4.45 2.16 1.61
CA GLN A 66 3.63 3.16 2.31
C GLN A 66 2.21 2.66 2.56
N ALA A 67 1.55 2.10 1.55
CA ALA A 67 0.21 1.53 1.70
C ALA A 67 0.17 0.38 2.70
N ARG A 68 1.22 -0.46 2.75
CA ARG A 68 1.35 -1.54 3.74
C ARG A 68 1.56 -1.01 5.16
N GLU A 69 2.33 0.06 5.33
CA GLU A 69 2.52 0.68 6.64
C GLU A 69 1.23 1.31 7.16
N GLU A 70 0.50 2.02 6.30
CA GLU A 70 -0.81 2.59 6.65
C GLU A 70 -1.82 1.50 7.00
N ALA A 71 -1.87 0.42 6.23
CA ALA A 71 -2.72 -0.74 6.52
C ALA A 71 -2.36 -1.39 7.86
N LYS A 72 -1.07 -1.62 8.13
CA LYS A 72 -0.60 -2.17 9.42
C LYS A 72 -0.94 -1.26 10.59
N GLN A 73 -0.79 0.05 10.43
CA GLN A 73 -1.17 1.01 11.49
C GLN A 73 -2.67 1.01 11.74
N SER A 74 -3.48 0.93 10.68
CA SER A 74 -4.94 0.85 10.78
C SER A 74 -5.38 -0.45 11.46
N GLU A 75 -4.80 -1.59 11.07
CA GLU A 75 -5.08 -2.89 11.68
C GLU A 75 -4.67 -2.93 13.15
N ALA A 76 -3.49 -2.41 13.50
CA ALA A 76 -3.03 -2.32 14.89
C ALA A 76 -3.96 -1.45 15.74
N LYS A 77 -4.42 -0.30 15.20
CA LYS A 77 -5.40 0.56 15.88
C LYS A 77 -6.74 -0.14 16.05
N ALA A 78 -7.25 -0.78 15.00
CA ALA A 78 -8.51 -1.51 15.06
C ALA A 78 -8.45 -2.68 16.05
N HIS A 79 -7.34 -3.41 16.08
CA HIS A 79 -7.12 -4.48 17.04
C HIS A 79 -7.05 -3.96 18.47
N ALA A 80 -6.31 -2.88 18.73
CA ALA A 80 -6.21 -2.27 20.05
C ALA A 80 -7.58 -1.78 20.56
N VAL A 81 -8.37 -1.13 19.70
CA VAL A 81 -9.73 -0.69 20.03
C VAL A 81 -10.64 -1.90 20.28
N GLY A 82 -10.55 -2.94 19.45
CA GLY A 82 -11.32 -4.17 19.62
C GLY A 82 -11.02 -4.89 20.94
N VAL A 83 -9.74 -5.01 21.30
CA VAL A 83 -9.30 -5.61 22.57
C VAL A 83 -9.76 -4.76 23.75
N ALA A 84 -9.59 -3.44 23.71
CA ALA A 84 -10.04 -2.54 24.77
C ALA A 84 -11.56 -2.61 24.96
N LEU A 85 -12.32 -2.66 23.87
CA LEU A 85 -13.77 -2.80 23.91
C LEU A 85 -14.20 -4.14 24.51
N ALA A 86 -13.58 -5.25 24.08
CA ALA A 86 -13.85 -6.58 24.63
C ALA A 86 -13.55 -6.66 26.13
N GLN A 87 -12.42 -6.08 26.57
CA GLN A 87 -12.06 -5.99 27.99
C GLN A 87 -13.10 -5.18 28.78
N LYS A 88 -13.51 -4.01 28.28
CA LYS A 88 -14.53 -3.19 28.94
C LYS A 88 -15.89 -3.88 28.98
N GLN A 89 -16.27 -4.61 27.93
CA GLN A 89 -17.52 -5.35 27.92
C GLN A 89 -17.49 -6.54 28.89
N ALA A 90 -16.36 -7.22 29.03
CA ALA A 90 -16.16 -8.25 30.04
C ALA A 90 -16.23 -7.67 31.46
N GLU A 91 -15.60 -6.52 31.71
CA GLU A 91 -15.64 -5.81 32.99
C GLU A 91 -17.08 -5.41 33.37
N VAL A 92 -17.81 -4.79 32.44
CA VAL A 92 -19.23 -4.43 32.63
C VAL A 92 -20.08 -5.67 32.92
N SER A 93 -19.85 -6.77 32.21
CA SER A 93 -20.59 -8.02 32.42
C SER A 93 -20.32 -8.63 33.80
N ARG A 94 -19.06 -8.58 34.26
CA ARG A 94 -18.66 -9.00 35.60
C ARG A 94 -19.33 -8.13 36.66
N LEU A 95 -19.22 -6.80 36.55
CA LEU A 95 -19.81 -5.85 37.49
C LEU A 95 -21.34 -5.98 37.54
N LYS A 96 -22.01 -6.22 36.41
CA LYS A 96 -23.45 -6.48 36.37
C LYS A 96 -23.83 -7.74 37.16
N THR A 97 -23.02 -8.79 37.03
CA THR A 97 -23.24 -10.06 37.74
C THR A 97 -22.99 -9.92 39.24
N GLU A 98 -21.93 -9.21 39.62
CA GLU A 98 -21.60 -8.89 41.02
C GLU A 98 -22.68 -8.02 41.65
N ASN A 99 -23.08 -6.92 41.00
CA ASN A 99 -24.18 -6.07 41.47
C ASN A 99 -25.48 -6.85 41.66
N LYS A 100 -25.84 -7.74 40.72
CA LYS A 100 -27.03 -8.58 40.86
C LYS A 100 -26.94 -9.46 42.11
N LYS A 101 -25.80 -10.10 42.36
CA LYS A 101 -25.58 -10.91 43.56
C LYS A 101 -25.65 -10.09 44.84
N GLU A 102 -25.04 -8.90 44.86
CA GLU A 102 -25.08 -8.01 46.02
C GLU A 102 -26.51 -7.55 46.33
N ILE A 103 -27.29 -7.19 45.31
CA ILE A 103 -28.71 -6.83 45.46
C ILE A 103 -29.51 -8.02 46.02
N GLU A 104 -29.37 -9.21 45.44
CA GLU A 104 -30.06 -10.41 45.92
C GLU A 104 -29.69 -10.75 47.38
N ASN A 105 -28.42 -10.58 47.75
CA ASN A 105 -27.96 -10.78 49.12
C ASN A 105 -28.56 -9.74 50.08
N ALA A 106 -28.55 -8.46 49.72
CA ALA A 106 -29.14 -7.39 50.52
C ALA A 106 -30.66 -7.62 50.75
N LEU A 107 -31.39 -7.98 49.71
CA LEU A 107 -32.82 -8.32 49.80
C LEU A 107 -33.07 -9.56 50.68
N THR A 108 -32.20 -10.56 50.60
CA THR A 108 -32.28 -11.77 51.43
C THR A 108 -32.06 -11.45 52.91
N GLN A 109 -31.04 -10.65 53.23
CA GLN A 109 -30.77 -10.19 54.59
C GLN A 109 -31.93 -9.37 55.15
N ASP A 110 -32.48 -8.47 54.35
CA ASP A 110 -33.65 -7.68 54.74
C ASP A 110 -34.86 -8.59 55.04
N ARG A 111 -35.18 -9.55 54.16
CA ARG A 111 -36.27 -10.52 54.40
C ARG A 111 -36.07 -11.38 55.65
N GLN A 112 -34.84 -11.83 55.89
CA GLN A 112 -34.51 -12.60 57.09
C GLN A 112 -34.73 -11.77 58.35
N LYS A 113 -34.30 -10.50 58.35
CA LYS A 113 -34.48 -9.59 59.47
C LYS A 113 -35.95 -9.24 59.71
N ALA A 114 -36.76 -9.20 58.66
CA ALA A 114 -38.21 -9.02 58.74
C ALA A 114 -38.99 -10.30 59.13
N GLY A 115 -38.29 -11.40 59.46
CA GLY A 115 -38.94 -12.66 59.84
C GLY A 115 -39.76 -13.30 58.71
N GLY A 116 -39.42 -13.03 57.45
CA GLY A 116 -40.19 -13.47 56.28
C GLY A 116 -41.41 -12.60 55.94
N GLY A 117 -41.67 -11.53 56.69
CA GLY A 117 -42.71 -10.55 56.39
C GLY A 117 -42.34 -9.62 55.23
N CYS A 118 -43.36 -9.01 54.61
CA CYS A 118 -43.16 -7.94 53.64
C CYS A 118 -42.59 -6.69 54.33
N ILE A 119 -41.60 -6.07 53.70
CA ILE A 119 -41.05 -4.77 54.09
C ILE A 119 -41.69 -3.73 53.17
N ASP A 120 -42.24 -2.67 53.75
CA ASP A 120 -42.72 -1.51 52.98
C ASP A 120 -41.52 -0.65 52.57
N GLY A 121 -41.12 -0.74 51.30
CA GLY A 121 -39.96 -0.04 50.75
C GLY A 121 -38.64 -0.84 50.82
N LEU A 122 -37.51 -0.11 50.84
CA LEU A 122 -36.17 -0.71 50.93
C LEU A 122 -35.81 -0.99 52.40
N GLY A 123 -35.41 -2.23 52.69
CA GLY A 123 -34.87 -2.58 54.01
C GLY A 123 -33.49 -1.95 54.27
N TYR A 124 -33.02 -2.06 55.52
CA TYR A 124 -31.77 -1.44 55.97
C TYR A 124 -30.55 -1.80 55.09
N HIS A 125 -30.40 -3.06 54.71
CA HIS A 125 -29.25 -3.53 53.93
C HIS A 125 -29.35 -3.04 52.48
N SER A 126 -30.55 -3.07 51.91
CA SER A 126 -30.82 -2.55 50.56
C SER A 126 -30.63 -1.03 50.47
N LEU A 127 -31.05 -0.27 51.48
CA LEU A 127 -30.85 1.19 51.54
C LEU A 127 -29.36 1.54 51.67
N ARG A 128 -28.60 0.77 52.46
CA ARG A 128 -27.13 0.91 52.56
C ARG A 128 -26.44 0.61 51.23
N LEU A 129 -26.87 -0.44 50.52
CA LEU A 129 -26.34 -0.76 49.21
C LEU A 129 -26.62 0.36 48.20
N TYR A 130 -27.84 0.90 48.20
CA TYR A 130 -28.26 1.99 47.33
C TYR A 130 -27.49 3.29 47.59
N THR A 131 -27.33 3.67 48.87
CA THR A 131 -26.54 4.86 49.24
C THR A 131 -25.06 4.71 48.88
N ARG A 132 -24.46 3.52 49.05
CA ARG A 132 -23.11 3.22 48.56
C ARG A 132 -23.01 3.35 47.04
N ALA A 133 -23.98 2.82 46.30
CA ALA A 133 -24.00 2.91 44.83
C ALA A 133 -24.12 4.35 44.31
N LEU A 134 -24.78 5.23 45.07
CA LEU A 134 -24.89 6.66 44.77
C LEU A 134 -23.71 7.51 45.28
N GLY A 135 -22.73 6.90 45.95
CA GLY A 135 -21.57 7.62 46.50
C GLY A 135 -21.82 8.34 47.83
N TYR A 136 -22.96 8.09 48.48
CA TYR A 136 -23.28 8.63 49.82
C TYR A 136 -22.84 7.71 50.98
N GLY A 137 -22.46 6.46 50.68
CA GLY A 137 -22.04 5.48 51.68
C GLY A 137 -20.53 5.30 51.69
N ASN A 138 -19.86 5.81 52.73
CA ASN A 138 -18.54 5.33 53.17
C ASN A 138 -18.71 4.09 54.07
#